data_AF-A0A4R3YHF1-F1
#
_entry.id   AF-A0A4R3YHF1-F1
#
_cell.length_a   1.000
_cell.length_b   1.000
_cell.length_c   1.000
_cell.angle_alpha   90.00
_cell.angle_beta   90.00
_cell.angle_gamma   90.00
#
_symmetry.space_group_name_H-M   'P 1'
#
loop_
_entity.id
_entity.type
_entity.pdbx_description
1 polymer ?
#
loop_
_entity_poly.entity_id
_entity_poly.type
_entity_poly.pdbx_seq_one_letter_code
_entity_poly.pdbx_strand_id
1 'polypeptide(L)'
;MWPTAPAFDLKELQPVIDAFPRLIERLEGEAQSVGRRLGPSFLHWLTALFRRDIYSQWCDARDRVAFVRAIRNALIDLKALTGTFDVALWDGQPLDSDGNQRRAFWQGQGLNVLRSDLFAAAMALHEAFFLEAASNDVVIALSSMLSSPPLPSARTALWQWFFMLTPVVSSTFASVRRQFAGIGVEGLGWLVIDEAGQAVPQAAVGAMMRARRVVVVGDPLQIPPVVTQSTRLLARLGQHWLKDSRARYAVDSHSVQTLADRIYPMGVRHPVDDSRFIGIPLVMHRRCDNPMFDIANAIAYGGRMKHAKDGSAAAHPVFRKSSWWNVCGETEGDTKYVSAQGEHLLQALFALYRHDIATRGPTMPRVFVITPFRQVKSGLLALLGDHDVWQQGLAGWDVPVPTDLQDWARISIGTVHTFQGKENDVVFFVLGCDQARGGAVDWACAEPNLLNVALTRAKSHVYVIGDRDVWAHKRYFSVAAGMLDTDTWTPALRDELMVEVP
;
A
#
# COMPACT_ATOMS: atom_id res chain seq x y z
N MET A 1 11.54 25.19 -5.68
CA MET A 1 11.79 25.46 -4.27
C MET A 1 10.48 25.89 -3.65
N TRP A 2 9.96 25.11 -2.70
CA TRP A 2 8.81 25.52 -1.92
C TRP A 2 9.24 26.74 -1.08
N PRO A 3 8.42 27.78 -0.91
CA PRO A 3 8.74 28.82 0.07
C PRO A 3 8.98 28.12 1.41
N THR A 4 10.09 28.46 2.08
CA THR A 4 10.39 27.94 3.41
C THR A 4 9.17 28.20 4.27
N ALA A 5 8.45 27.13 4.63
CA ALA A 5 7.33 27.23 5.53
C ALA A 5 7.86 27.89 6.82
N PRO A 6 7.13 28.86 7.40
CA PRO A 6 7.57 29.53 8.62
C PRO A 6 7.85 28.47 9.68
N ALA A 7 9.01 28.52 10.32
CA ALA A 7 9.35 27.60 11.40
C ALA A 7 8.26 27.70 12.47
N PHE A 8 7.51 26.62 12.68
CA PHE A 8 6.49 26.54 13.70
C PHE A 8 6.98 25.56 14.76
N ASP A 9 7.51 26.10 15.86
CA ASP A 9 7.87 25.30 17.03
C ASP A 9 6.69 25.32 18.03
N LEU A 10 6.27 24.14 18.48
CA LEU A 10 5.26 24.02 19.54
C LEU A 10 5.68 24.69 20.85
N LYS A 11 6.98 24.87 21.07
CA LYS A 11 7.51 25.65 22.20
C LYS A 11 7.20 27.15 22.06
N GLU A 12 7.06 27.65 20.84
CA GLU A 12 6.68 29.05 20.56
C GLU A 12 5.16 29.28 20.60
N LEU A 13 4.36 28.21 20.70
CA LEU A 13 2.90 28.31 20.74
C LEU A 13 2.40 29.15 21.93
N GLN A 14 3.05 29.03 23.10
CA GLN A 14 2.64 29.78 24.29
C GLN A 14 2.91 31.29 24.14
N PRO A 15 4.12 31.74 23.75
CA PRO A 15 4.36 33.15 23.39
C PRO A 15 3.35 33.72 22.39
N VAL A 16 2.98 32.92 21.37
CA VAL A 16 1.98 33.31 20.38
C VAL A 16 0.62 33.50 21.03
N ILE A 17 0.12 32.52 21.81
CA ILE A 17 -1.14 32.61 22.56
C ILE A 17 -1.16 33.84 23.49
N ASP A 18 -0.04 34.13 24.15
CA ASP A 18 0.10 35.25 25.09
C ASP A 18 0.12 36.62 24.40
N ALA A 19 0.39 36.67 23.08
CA ALA A 19 0.32 37.90 22.28
C ALA A 19 -1.12 38.25 21.84
N PHE A 20 -2.02 37.27 21.75
CA PHE A 20 -3.41 37.50 21.30
C PHE A 20 -4.20 38.50 22.15
N PRO A 21 -4.12 38.52 23.50
CA PRO A 21 -4.85 39.50 24.31
C PRO A 21 -4.61 40.95 23.88
N ARG A 22 -3.35 41.34 23.60
CA ARG A 22 -3.02 42.70 23.13
C ARG A 22 -3.58 42.99 21.75
N LEU A 23 -3.55 42.00 20.84
CA LEU A 23 -4.12 42.13 19.51
C LEU A 23 -5.64 42.27 19.56
N ILE A 24 -6.30 41.46 20.39
CA ILE A 24 -7.75 41.49 20.62
C ILE A 24 -8.14 42.87 21.18
N GLU A 25 -7.43 43.37 22.19
CA GLU A 25 -7.69 44.69 22.78
C GLU A 25 -7.58 45.82 21.75
N ARG A 26 -6.53 45.78 20.90
CA ARG A 26 -6.38 46.75 19.82
C ARG A 26 -7.54 46.68 18.81
N LEU A 27 -7.90 45.48 18.35
CA LEU A 27 -8.99 45.30 17.39
C LEU A 27 -10.36 45.66 17.99
N GLU A 28 -10.56 45.42 19.27
CA GLU A 28 -11.74 45.87 20.01
C GLU A 28 -11.80 47.39 20.10
N GLY A 29 -10.67 48.06 20.33
CA GLY A 29 -10.56 49.52 20.28
C GLY A 29 -10.93 50.07 18.90
N GLU A 30 -10.44 49.44 17.82
CA GLU A 30 -10.80 49.77 16.44
C GLU A 30 -12.31 49.57 16.19
N ALA A 31 -12.88 48.42 16.57
CA ALA A 31 -14.31 48.13 16.42
C ALA A 31 -15.19 49.09 17.24
N GLN A 32 -14.78 49.46 18.45
CA GLN A 32 -15.47 50.46 19.28
C GLN A 32 -15.39 51.85 18.65
N SER A 33 -14.25 52.22 18.04
CA SER A 33 -14.09 53.52 17.38
C SER A 33 -15.03 53.67 16.18
N VAL A 34 -15.20 52.61 15.38
CA VAL A 34 -16.18 52.57 14.27
C VAL A 34 -17.60 52.52 14.82
N GLY A 35 -17.83 51.77 15.90
CA GLY A 35 -19.11 51.69 16.61
C GLY A 35 -19.60 53.04 17.12
N ARG A 36 -18.71 53.87 17.68
CA ARG A 36 -19.05 55.23 18.12
C ARG A 36 -19.54 56.12 16.98
N ARG A 37 -19.13 55.86 15.72
CA ARG A 37 -19.60 56.59 14.53
C ARG A 37 -21.01 56.17 14.09
N LEU A 38 -21.50 55.01 14.55
CA LEU A 38 -22.86 54.51 14.30
C LEU A 38 -23.90 55.07 15.28
N GLY A 39 -23.46 55.67 16.40
CA GLY A 39 -24.35 56.17 17.44
C GLY A 39 -24.71 55.11 18.48
N PRO A 40 -25.79 55.30 19.25
CA PRO A 40 -26.23 54.34 20.27
C PRO A 40 -26.50 52.95 19.69
N SER A 41 -26.11 51.90 20.42
CA SER A 41 -26.24 50.50 19.99
C SER A 41 -27.66 50.10 19.59
N PHE A 42 -28.69 50.63 20.27
CA PHE A 42 -30.11 50.40 19.95
C PHE A 42 -30.56 51.06 18.62
N LEU A 43 -29.75 51.94 18.03
CA LEU A 43 -29.99 52.59 16.74
C LEU A 43 -29.13 52.01 15.62
N HIS A 44 -28.28 51.01 15.87
CA HIS A 44 -27.41 50.43 14.85
C HIS A 44 -28.17 49.90 13.63
N TRP A 45 -29.40 49.39 13.83
CA TRP A 45 -30.28 48.92 12.76
C TRP A 45 -30.72 50.05 11.80
N LEU A 46 -30.87 51.28 12.28
CA LEU A 46 -31.16 52.45 11.44
C LEU A 46 -29.95 52.84 10.58
N THR A 47 -28.74 52.80 11.15
CA THR A 47 -27.52 53.03 10.37
C THR A 47 -27.25 51.94 9.32
N ALA A 48 -27.70 50.71 9.55
CA ALA A 48 -27.64 49.65 8.54
C ALA A 48 -28.51 49.98 7.29
N LEU A 49 -29.56 50.79 7.45
CA LEU A 49 -30.43 51.24 6.36
C LEU A 49 -29.89 52.48 5.65
N PHE A 50 -29.35 53.46 6.39
CA PHE A 50 -29.00 54.79 5.85
C PHE A 50 -27.49 55.04 5.66
N ARG A 51 -26.61 54.28 6.32
CA ARG A 51 -25.14 54.41 6.25
C ARG A 51 -24.46 53.04 6.17
N ARG A 52 -24.79 52.30 5.10
CA ARG A 52 -24.32 50.93 4.84
C ARG A 52 -22.80 50.77 4.92
N ASP A 53 -22.03 51.73 4.40
CA ASP A 53 -20.56 51.63 4.39
C ASP A 53 -19.95 51.60 5.80
N ILE A 54 -20.43 52.47 6.69
CA ILE A 54 -19.94 52.54 8.09
C ILE A 54 -20.42 51.31 8.87
N TYR A 55 -21.64 50.84 8.61
CA TYR A 55 -22.16 49.64 9.23
C TYR A 55 -21.39 48.39 8.79
N SER A 56 -21.07 48.25 7.50
CA SER A 56 -20.22 47.16 6.97
C SER A 56 -18.84 47.18 7.61
N GLN A 57 -18.19 48.35 7.71
CA GLN A 57 -16.89 48.50 8.36
C GLN A 57 -16.93 48.07 9.84
N TRP A 58 -18.02 48.33 10.54
CA TRP A 58 -18.20 47.89 11.93
C TRP A 58 -18.39 46.38 12.03
N CYS A 59 -19.21 45.78 11.15
CA CYS A 59 -19.35 44.32 11.06
C CYS A 59 -18.00 43.66 10.79
N ASP A 60 -17.26 44.12 9.78
CA ASP A 60 -15.93 43.60 9.46
C ASP A 60 -14.95 43.71 10.64
N ALA A 61 -14.98 44.83 11.38
CA ALA A 61 -14.16 45.01 12.56
C ALA A 61 -14.54 44.03 13.68
N ARG A 62 -15.84 43.77 13.89
CA ARG A 62 -16.32 42.78 14.87
C ARG A 62 -16.00 41.35 14.46
N ASP A 63 -16.13 41.03 13.18
CA ASP A 63 -15.82 39.71 12.65
C ASP A 63 -14.33 39.42 12.76
N ARG A 64 -13.44 40.41 12.55
CA ARG A 64 -12.00 40.28 12.83
C ARG A 64 -11.72 39.96 14.29
N VAL A 65 -12.37 40.65 15.24
CA VAL A 65 -12.22 40.36 16.68
C VAL A 65 -12.69 38.93 16.98
N ALA A 66 -13.85 38.53 16.47
CA ALA A 66 -14.39 37.19 16.67
C ALA A 66 -13.49 36.10 16.09
N PHE A 67 -12.97 36.33 14.88
CA PHE A 67 -12.03 35.43 14.21
C PHE A 67 -10.73 35.27 14.98
N VAL A 68 -10.12 36.38 15.43
CA VAL A 68 -8.88 36.35 16.23
C VAL A 68 -9.11 35.65 17.58
N ARG A 69 -10.25 35.86 18.23
CA ARG A 69 -10.64 35.12 19.45
C ARG A 69 -10.80 33.62 19.16
N ALA A 70 -11.44 33.25 18.05
CA ALA A 70 -11.61 31.86 17.66
C ALA A 70 -10.26 31.18 17.41
N ILE A 71 -9.32 31.85 16.73
CA ILE A 71 -7.95 31.35 16.54
C ILE A 71 -7.27 31.15 17.90
N ARG A 72 -7.30 32.15 18.79
CA ARG A 72 -6.70 32.03 20.12
C ARG A 72 -7.22 30.80 20.87
N ASN A 73 -8.53 30.62 20.89
CA ASN A 73 -9.17 29.49 21.57
C ASN A 73 -8.74 28.16 20.93
N ALA A 74 -8.75 28.07 19.60
CA ALA A 74 -8.28 26.89 18.89
C ALA A 74 -6.80 26.56 19.18
N LEU A 75 -5.93 27.57 19.35
CA LEU A 75 -4.53 27.35 19.73
C LEU A 75 -4.38 26.89 21.20
N ILE A 76 -5.20 27.42 22.11
CA ILE A 76 -5.26 26.94 23.50
C ILE A 76 -5.71 25.48 23.54
N ASP A 77 -6.78 25.15 22.83
CA ASP A 77 -7.30 23.79 22.74
C ASP A 77 -6.27 22.85 22.11
N LEU A 78 -5.58 23.29 21.04
CA LEU A 78 -4.50 22.54 20.41
C LEU A 78 -3.41 22.18 21.42
N LYS A 79 -2.99 23.14 22.26
CA LYS A 79 -1.97 22.90 23.29
C LYS A 79 -2.43 21.89 24.34
N ALA A 80 -3.68 21.99 24.78
CA ALA A 80 -4.24 21.04 25.74
C ALA A 80 -4.39 19.62 25.13
N LEU A 81 -4.90 19.54 23.90
CA LEU A 81 -5.13 18.29 23.17
C LEU A 81 -3.82 17.56 22.84
N THR A 82 -2.79 18.29 22.41
CA THR A 82 -1.46 17.71 22.12
C THR A 82 -0.80 17.13 23.36
N GLY A 83 -0.88 17.84 24.50
CA GLY A 83 -0.36 17.31 25.77
C GLY A 83 -1.13 16.11 26.31
N THR A 84 -2.44 16.02 26.05
CA THR A 84 -3.29 14.94 26.56
C THR A 84 -3.24 13.67 25.72
N PHE A 85 -3.19 13.81 24.39
CA PHE A 85 -3.38 12.69 23.46
C PHE A 85 -2.14 12.33 22.64
N ASP A 86 -0.99 12.94 22.93
CA ASP A 86 0.28 12.75 22.22
C ASP A 86 0.11 12.86 20.69
N VAL A 87 -0.62 13.90 20.27
CA VAL A 87 -0.92 14.11 18.86
C VAL A 87 0.33 14.60 18.16
N ALA A 88 0.77 13.85 17.15
CA ALA A 88 1.87 14.29 16.32
C ALA A 88 1.47 15.53 15.51
N LEU A 89 2.26 16.58 15.63
CA LEU A 89 2.16 17.78 14.82
C LEU A 89 3.41 17.96 13.95
N TRP A 90 3.28 18.87 12.99
CA TRP A 90 4.40 19.33 12.19
C TRP A 90 5.46 19.99 13.09
N ASP A 91 6.71 19.57 12.93
CA ASP A 91 7.84 19.98 13.77
C ASP A 91 8.58 21.25 13.26
N GLY A 92 8.04 21.91 12.23
CA GLY A 92 8.65 23.08 11.59
C GLY A 92 9.77 22.75 10.58
N GLN A 93 10.22 21.50 10.48
CA GLN A 93 11.16 21.04 9.45
C GLN A 93 10.45 20.82 8.11
N PRO A 94 11.16 20.66 6.98
CA PRO A 94 10.52 20.28 5.72
C PRO A 94 9.58 19.07 5.88
N LEU A 95 8.46 19.06 5.14
CA LEU A 95 7.48 17.97 5.26
C LEU A 95 8.09 16.61 4.89
N ASP A 96 9.09 16.60 4.01
CA ASP A 96 9.87 15.43 3.63
C ASP A 96 11.04 15.15 4.59
N SER A 97 11.11 15.75 5.79
CA SER A 97 12.07 15.39 6.85
C SER A 97 11.77 13.99 7.40
N ASP A 98 12.76 13.34 8.04
CA ASP A 98 12.57 11.99 8.60
C ASP A 98 11.57 12.01 9.77
N GLY A 99 11.69 13.02 10.65
CA GLY A 99 10.77 13.22 11.77
C GLY A 99 9.31 13.37 11.34
N ASN A 100 9.05 14.18 10.32
CA ASN A 100 7.69 14.40 9.80
C ASN A 100 7.13 13.18 9.07
N GLN A 101 7.94 12.46 8.30
CA GLN A 101 7.48 11.27 7.55
C GLN A 101 7.27 10.03 8.42
N ARG A 102 7.94 9.94 9.58
CA ARG A 102 7.71 8.86 10.56
C ARG A 102 6.35 8.97 11.25
N ARG A 103 5.74 10.15 11.30
CA ARG A 103 4.52 10.45 12.04
C ARG A 103 3.34 10.71 11.12
N ALA A 104 2.14 10.33 11.56
CA ALA A 104 0.90 10.76 10.92
C ALA A 104 0.36 11.96 11.70
N PHE A 105 0.30 13.13 11.05
CA PHE A 105 -0.20 14.33 11.73
C PHE A 105 -1.66 14.15 12.17
N TRP A 106 -2.00 14.80 13.29
CA TRP A 106 -3.35 14.75 13.86
C TRP A 106 -3.80 13.36 14.30
N GLN A 107 -2.85 12.45 14.49
CA GLN A 107 -3.08 11.12 15.04
C GLN A 107 -2.24 10.95 16.31
N GLY A 108 -2.78 10.19 17.25
CA GLY A 108 -2.14 9.82 18.52
C GLY A 108 -2.85 8.60 19.09
N GLN A 109 -2.18 7.83 19.95
CA GLN A 109 -2.74 6.58 20.48
C GLN A 109 -4.08 6.82 21.20
N GLY A 110 -4.13 7.83 22.07
CA GLY A 110 -5.35 8.16 22.82
C GLY A 110 -6.50 8.63 21.91
N LEU A 111 -6.21 9.43 20.89
CA LEU A 111 -7.23 9.85 19.93
C LEU A 111 -7.74 8.68 19.08
N ASN A 112 -6.86 7.73 18.70
CA ASN A 112 -7.27 6.54 17.97
C ASN A 112 -8.20 5.65 18.81
N VAL A 113 -7.92 5.49 20.11
CA VAL A 113 -8.83 4.78 21.04
C VAL A 113 -10.20 5.46 21.07
N LEU A 114 -10.24 6.78 21.27
CA LEU A 114 -11.51 7.52 21.28
C LEU A 114 -12.28 7.43 19.96
N ARG A 115 -11.58 7.38 18.81
CA ARG A 115 -12.23 7.17 17.50
C ARG A 115 -12.81 5.78 17.37
N SER A 116 -12.11 4.76 17.89
CA SER A 116 -12.61 3.38 17.96
C SER A 116 -13.84 3.29 18.88
N ASP A 117 -13.81 3.94 20.04
CA ASP A 117 -14.93 3.97 20.98
C ASP A 117 -16.15 4.67 20.39
N LEU A 118 -15.95 5.81 19.71
CA LEU A 118 -17.01 6.52 19.00
C LEU A 118 -17.62 5.66 17.90
N PHE A 119 -16.79 4.94 17.14
CA PHE A 119 -17.25 4.01 16.12
C PHE A 119 -18.07 2.86 16.74
N ALA A 120 -17.59 2.26 17.83
CA ALA A 120 -18.31 1.21 18.54
C ALA A 120 -19.68 1.70 19.06
N ALA A 121 -19.73 2.91 19.64
CA ALA A 121 -20.96 3.53 20.08
C ALA A 121 -21.93 3.80 18.91
N ALA A 122 -21.43 4.25 17.76
CA ALA A 122 -22.25 4.43 16.56
C ALA A 122 -22.80 3.09 16.04
N MET A 123 -22.00 2.02 16.07
CA MET A 123 -22.46 0.68 15.69
C MET A 123 -23.52 0.14 16.66
N ALA A 124 -23.39 0.39 17.96
CA ALA A 124 -24.43 0.04 18.94
C ALA A 124 -25.74 0.80 18.69
N LEU A 125 -25.66 2.07 18.28
CA LEU A 125 -26.84 2.84 17.86
C LEU A 125 -27.47 2.26 16.59
N HIS A 126 -26.68 1.84 15.61
CA HIS A 126 -27.17 1.18 14.40
C HIS A 126 -27.85 -0.15 14.72
N GLU A 127 -27.27 -0.94 15.62
CA GLU A 127 -27.84 -2.20 16.11
C GLU A 127 -29.20 -1.96 16.77
N ALA A 128 -29.28 -1.01 17.71
CA ALA A 128 -30.54 -0.64 18.37
C ALA A 128 -31.59 -0.18 17.36
N PHE A 129 -31.22 0.70 16.41
CA PHE A 129 -32.11 1.12 15.34
C PHE A 129 -32.60 -0.07 14.50
N PHE A 130 -31.71 -0.99 14.15
CA PHE A 130 -32.05 -2.16 13.34
C PHE A 130 -33.02 -3.08 14.08
N LEU A 131 -32.77 -3.37 15.36
CA LEU A 131 -33.64 -4.22 16.19
C LEU A 131 -35.04 -3.63 16.37
N GLU A 132 -35.16 -2.30 16.47
CA GLU A 132 -36.44 -1.62 16.66
C GLU A 132 -37.20 -1.36 15.34
N ALA A 133 -36.49 -1.06 14.26
CA ALA A 133 -37.10 -0.59 13.01
C ALA A 133 -37.18 -1.65 11.89
N ALA A 134 -36.36 -2.71 11.92
CA ALA A 134 -36.37 -3.72 10.86
C ALA A 134 -37.51 -4.72 11.05
N SER A 135 -38.35 -4.87 10.03
CA SER A 135 -39.35 -5.95 10.00
C SER A 135 -38.72 -7.29 9.60
N ASN A 136 -39.40 -8.40 9.91
CA ASN A 136 -38.98 -9.74 9.47
C ASN A 136 -38.77 -9.82 7.95
N ASP A 137 -39.59 -9.11 7.17
CA ASP A 137 -39.47 -9.08 5.69
C ASP A 137 -38.15 -8.43 5.24
N VAL A 138 -37.71 -7.36 5.92
CA VAL A 138 -36.42 -6.71 5.64
C VAL A 138 -35.28 -7.68 5.94
N VAL A 139 -35.34 -8.40 7.07
CA VAL A 139 -34.31 -9.38 7.44
C VAL A 139 -34.22 -10.51 6.41
N ILE A 140 -35.36 -11.07 5.99
CA ILE A 140 -35.41 -12.12 4.96
C ILE A 140 -34.87 -11.59 3.62
N ALA A 141 -35.25 -10.37 3.24
CA ALA A 141 -34.77 -9.73 2.01
C ALA A 141 -33.26 -9.50 2.03
N LEU A 142 -32.70 -9.02 3.15
CA LEU A 142 -31.26 -8.82 3.33
C LEU A 142 -30.48 -10.15 3.26
N SER A 143 -30.98 -11.21 3.88
CA SER A 143 -30.36 -12.54 3.78
C SER A 143 -30.36 -13.06 2.34
N SER A 144 -31.44 -12.79 1.60
CA SER A 144 -31.61 -13.26 0.22
C SER A 144 -30.84 -12.42 -0.81
N MET A 145 -30.59 -11.13 -0.54
CA MET A 145 -30.08 -10.20 -1.55
C MET A 145 -28.68 -10.54 -2.07
N LEU A 146 -27.89 -11.28 -1.28
CA LEU A 146 -26.53 -11.71 -1.64
C LEU A 146 -26.55 -12.87 -2.64
N SER A 147 -27.59 -13.72 -2.57
CA SER A 147 -27.77 -14.87 -3.46
C SER A 147 -28.61 -14.52 -4.70
N SER A 148 -29.61 -13.65 -4.52
CA SER A 148 -30.57 -13.25 -5.56
C SER A 148 -30.70 -11.74 -5.60
N PRO A 149 -30.55 -11.09 -6.77
CA PRO A 149 -30.64 -9.63 -6.86
C PRO A 149 -32.06 -9.16 -6.50
N PRO A 150 -32.21 -8.11 -5.68
CA PRO A 150 -33.53 -7.63 -5.30
C PRO A 150 -34.32 -7.05 -6.48
N LEU A 151 -35.63 -6.87 -6.28
CA LEU A 151 -36.47 -6.11 -7.19
C LEU A 151 -35.88 -4.71 -7.43
N PRO A 152 -35.86 -4.19 -8.68
CA PRO A 152 -35.25 -2.91 -9.02
C PRO A 152 -35.63 -1.74 -8.10
N SER A 153 -36.91 -1.64 -7.72
CA SER A 153 -37.42 -0.58 -6.84
C SER A 153 -36.89 -0.65 -5.40
N ALA A 154 -36.52 -1.83 -4.91
CA ALA A 154 -36.09 -2.05 -3.53
C ALA A 154 -34.56 -2.06 -3.35
N ARG A 155 -33.78 -2.08 -4.44
CA ARG A 155 -32.32 -2.33 -4.37
C ARG A 155 -31.57 -1.29 -3.53
N THR A 156 -31.83 -0.01 -3.78
CA THR A 156 -31.16 1.07 -3.05
C THR A 156 -31.49 1.02 -1.57
N ALA A 157 -32.77 0.82 -1.23
CA ALA A 157 -33.22 0.73 0.16
C ALA A 157 -32.58 -0.48 0.88
N LEU A 158 -32.54 -1.65 0.22
CA LEU A 158 -31.91 -2.84 0.81
C LEU A 158 -30.41 -2.67 1.02
N TRP A 159 -29.70 -2.05 0.07
CA TRP A 159 -28.29 -1.71 0.28
C TRP A 159 -28.10 -0.72 1.43
N GLN A 160 -28.97 0.28 1.59
CA GLN A 160 -28.93 1.21 2.72
C GLN A 160 -29.14 0.48 4.05
N TRP A 161 -30.13 -0.41 4.13
CA TRP A 161 -30.34 -1.28 5.30
C TRP A 161 -29.13 -2.18 5.58
N PHE A 162 -28.53 -2.76 4.55
CA PHE A 162 -27.34 -3.58 4.69
C PHE A 162 -26.14 -2.78 5.23
N PHE A 163 -25.96 -1.53 4.79
CA PHE A 163 -24.91 -0.65 5.29
C PHE A 163 -25.12 -0.21 6.75
N MET A 164 -26.33 -0.35 7.32
CA MET A 164 -26.55 -0.19 8.76
C MET A 164 -25.87 -1.31 9.56
N LEU A 165 -25.85 -2.53 9.02
CA LEU A 165 -25.23 -3.71 9.65
C LEU A 165 -23.71 -3.74 9.44
N THR A 166 -23.25 -3.44 8.23
CA THR A 166 -21.81 -3.39 7.90
C THR A 166 -21.48 -2.15 7.09
N PRO A 167 -20.70 -1.19 7.63
CA PRO A 167 -20.41 0.06 6.94
C PRO A 167 -19.45 -0.10 5.75
N VAL A 168 -18.83 -1.28 5.59
CA VAL A 168 -17.86 -1.57 4.53
C VAL A 168 -18.22 -2.88 3.83
N VAL A 169 -18.10 -2.87 2.50
CA VAL A 169 -18.28 -4.04 1.64
C VAL A 169 -17.13 -4.12 0.65
N SER A 170 -16.38 -5.22 0.70
CA SER A 170 -15.31 -5.50 -0.26
C SER A 170 -15.84 -6.29 -1.47
N SER A 171 -15.42 -5.91 -2.68
CA SER A 171 -15.76 -6.62 -3.91
C SER A 171 -14.66 -6.44 -4.96
N THR A 172 -14.55 -7.40 -5.89
CA THR A 172 -13.70 -7.23 -7.08
C THR A 172 -14.46 -6.45 -8.15
N PHE A 173 -13.75 -5.77 -9.06
CA PHE A 173 -14.40 -5.05 -10.16
C PHE A 173 -15.32 -5.93 -11.02
N ALA A 174 -14.96 -7.20 -11.21
CA ALA A 174 -15.78 -8.16 -11.96
C ALA A 174 -17.14 -8.43 -11.29
N SER A 175 -17.19 -8.41 -9.96
CA SER A 175 -18.40 -8.68 -9.19
C SER A 175 -19.28 -7.45 -9.00
N VAL A 176 -18.71 -6.23 -9.00
CA VAL A 176 -19.44 -4.97 -8.79
C VAL A 176 -20.66 -4.83 -9.70
N ARG A 177 -20.55 -5.20 -10.99
CA ARG A 177 -21.65 -5.11 -11.95
C ARG A 177 -22.89 -5.88 -11.48
N ARG A 178 -22.70 -7.10 -10.95
CA ARG A 178 -23.79 -7.97 -10.51
C ARG A 178 -24.28 -7.56 -9.12
N GLN A 179 -23.34 -7.37 -8.20
CA GLN A 179 -23.62 -7.09 -6.79
C GLN A 179 -24.39 -5.77 -6.61
N PHE A 180 -23.94 -4.70 -7.28
CA PHE A 180 -24.58 -3.39 -7.19
C PHE A 180 -25.48 -3.09 -8.38
N ALA A 181 -25.97 -4.11 -9.09
CA ALA A 181 -26.85 -3.93 -10.25
C ALA A 181 -28.07 -3.08 -9.89
N GLY A 182 -28.36 -2.03 -10.65
CA GLY A 182 -29.52 -1.15 -10.41
C GLY A 182 -29.31 -0.05 -9.37
N ILE A 183 -28.17 -0.02 -8.66
CA ILE A 183 -27.74 1.20 -7.96
C ILE A 183 -27.41 2.29 -9.00
N GLY A 184 -28.00 3.47 -8.86
CA GLY A 184 -27.80 4.57 -9.82
C GLY A 184 -26.38 5.16 -9.80
N VAL A 185 -26.18 6.14 -10.67
CA VAL A 185 -25.01 7.04 -10.60
C VAL A 185 -24.99 7.68 -9.21
N GLU A 186 -23.81 7.77 -8.59
CA GLU A 186 -23.64 8.39 -7.25
C GLU A 186 -24.52 7.79 -6.13
N GLY A 187 -25.01 6.56 -6.30
CA GLY A 187 -25.80 5.83 -5.30
C GLY A 187 -24.99 5.35 -4.09
N LEU A 188 -23.67 5.23 -4.22
CA LEU A 188 -22.72 4.88 -3.16
C LEU A 188 -22.00 6.13 -2.65
N GLY A 189 -21.81 6.23 -1.34
CA GLY A 189 -21.15 7.39 -0.73
C GLY A 189 -19.66 7.47 -1.05
N TRP A 190 -18.95 6.36 -0.89
CA TRP A 190 -17.51 6.24 -1.07
C TRP A 190 -17.16 4.95 -1.81
N LEU A 191 -16.14 5.02 -2.66
CA LEU A 191 -15.45 3.89 -3.25
C LEU A 191 -13.97 4.00 -2.92
N VAL A 192 -13.40 2.96 -2.33
CA VAL A 192 -11.95 2.83 -2.16
C VAL A 192 -11.48 1.75 -3.12
N ILE A 193 -10.53 2.11 -3.98
CA ILE A 193 -9.86 1.19 -4.90
C ILE A 193 -8.47 0.95 -4.35
N ASP A 194 -8.21 -0.27 -3.90
CA ASP A 194 -6.88 -0.72 -3.51
C ASP A 194 -6.18 -1.44 -4.68
N GLU A 195 -4.86 -1.51 -4.65
CA GLU A 195 -4.01 -2.08 -5.70
C GLU A 195 -4.32 -1.50 -7.11
N ALA A 196 -4.67 -0.21 -7.18
CA ALA A 196 -5.08 0.48 -8.39
C ALA A 196 -3.98 0.51 -9.48
N GLY A 197 -2.72 0.29 -9.10
CA GLY A 197 -1.58 0.13 -10.00
C GLY A 197 -1.73 -1.08 -10.94
N GLN A 198 -2.44 -2.12 -10.50
CA GLN A 198 -2.70 -3.34 -11.27
C GLN A 198 -4.04 -3.33 -12.00
N ALA A 199 -4.92 -2.39 -11.70
CA ALA A 199 -6.25 -2.35 -12.27
C ALA A 199 -6.23 -1.70 -13.65
N VAL A 200 -6.79 -2.39 -14.64
CA VAL A 200 -7.05 -1.77 -15.96
C VAL A 200 -8.14 -0.69 -15.81
N PRO A 201 -7.98 0.51 -16.42
CA PRO A 201 -8.90 1.63 -16.24
C PRO A 201 -10.38 1.29 -16.43
N GLN A 202 -10.70 0.54 -17.48
CA GLN A 202 -12.06 0.17 -17.85
C GLN A 202 -12.78 -0.69 -16.82
N ALA A 203 -12.05 -1.43 -15.98
CA ALA A 203 -12.65 -2.26 -14.93
C ALA A 203 -13.24 -1.41 -13.79
N ALA A 204 -12.66 -0.24 -13.52
CA ALA A 204 -13.09 0.63 -12.42
C ALA A 204 -14.30 1.53 -12.77
N VAL A 205 -14.51 1.82 -14.06
CA VAL A 205 -15.52 2.79 -14.54
C VAL A 205 -16.91 2.52 -13.93
N GLY A 206 -17.38 1.27 -13.98
CA GLY A 206 -18.71 0.92 -13.48
C GLY A 206 -18.88 1.10 -11.96
N ALA A 207 -17.80 0.99 -11.19
CA ALA A 207 -17.80 1.26 -9.75
C ALA A 207 -17.72 2.77 -9.49
N MET A 208 -16.82 3.47 -10.18
CA MET A 208 -16.61 4.92 -10.03
C MET A 208 -17.88 5.71 -10.36
N MET A 209 -18.59 5.35 -11.44
CA MET A 209 -19.85 6.02 -11.80
C MET A 209 -20.93 5.89 -10.70
N ARG A 210 -20.90 4.83 -9.89
CA ARG A 210 -21.88 4.63 -8.81
C ARG A 210 -21.48 5.35 -7.52
N ALA A 211 -20.28 5.90 -7.42
CA ALA A 211 -19.76 6.48 -6.19
C ALA A 211 -19.69 8.01 -6.26
N ARG A 212 -20.06 8.68 -5.17
CA ARG A 212 -19.93 10.14 -5.03
C ARG A 212 -18.48 10.58 -4.84
N ARG A 213 -17.68 9.74 -4.19
CA ARG A 213 -16.29 10.00 -3.85
C ARG A 213 -15.46 8.75 -4.08
N VAL A 214 -14.28 8.93 -4.65
CA VAL A 214 -13.37 7.82 -4.98
C VAL A 214 -12.01 8.09 -4.38
N VAL A 215 -11.49 7.12 -3.63
CA VAL A 215 -10.11 7.08 -3.17
C VAL A 215 -9.41 5.99 -3.96
N VAL A 216 -8.29 6.34 -4.59
CA VAL A 216 -7.49 5.42 -5.41
C VAL A 216 -6.14 5.24 -4.73
N VAL A 217 -5.83 4.00 -4.38
CA VAL A 217 -4.60 3.61 -3.69
C VAL A 217 -3.92 2.51 -4.48
N GLY A 218 -2.63 2.66 -4.68
CA GLY A 218 -1.82 1.72 -5.43
C GLY A 218 -0.44 2.28 -5.67
N ASP A 219 0.45 1.41 -6.10
CA ASP A 219 1.83 1.78 -6.42
C ASP A 219 2.06 1.61 -7.94
N PRO A 220 2.25 2.72 -8.70
CA PRO A 220 2.52 2.63 -10.13
C PRO A 220 3.91 2.05 -10.45
N LEU A 221 4.79 1.89 -9.44
CA LEU A 221 6.13 1.32 -9.56
C LEU A 221 6.18 -0.19 -9.25
N GLN A 222 5.03 -0.77 -8.84
CA GLN A 222 4.84 -2.22 -8.75
C GLN A 222 4.24 -2.76 -10.05
N ILE A 223 3.84 -4.03 -10.07
CA ILE A 223 3.39 -4.70 -11.28
C ILE A 223 2.26 -3.93 -12.01
N PRO A 224 2.39 -3.69 -13.34
CA PRO A 224 1.34 -3.06 -14.12
C PRO A 224 0.17 -4.02 -14.41
N PRO A 225 -0.98 -3.52 -14.90
CA PRO A 225 -2.11 -4.37 -15.23
C PRO A 225 -1.77 -5.42 -16.29
N VAL A 226 -2.27 -6.64 -16.10
CA VAL A 226 -2.13 -7.71 -17.10
C VAL A 226 -3.19 -7.53 -18.19
N VAL A 227 -2.76 -7.12 -19.37
CA VAL A 227 -3.62 -6.98 -20.55
C VAL A 227 -3.46 -8.21 -21.44
N THR A 228 -4.55 -8.95 -21.66
CA THR A 228 -4.53 -10.23 -22.39
C THR A 228 -4.65 -10.06 -23.90
N GLN A 229 -5.11 -8.90 -24.36
CA GLN A 229 -5.24 -8.57 -25.78
C GLN A 229 -3.86 -8.30 -26.41
N SER A 230 -3.73 -8.59 -27.70
CA SER A 230 -2.45 -8.37 -28.39
C SER A 230 -2.11 -6.89 -28.52
N THR A 231 -0.84 -6.54 -28.26
CA THR A 231 -0.33 -5.16 -28.36
C THR A 231 -0.57 -4.57 -29.75
N ARG A 232 -0.45 -5.39 -30.81
CA ARG A 232 -0.73 -4.95 -32.19
C ARG A 232 -2.20 -4.58 -32.41
N LEU A 233 -3.13 -5.36 -31.85
CA LEU A 233 -4.56 -5.05 -31.94
C LEU A 233 -4.88 -3.76 -31.17
N LEU A 234 -4.38 -3.64 -29.94
CA LEU A 234 -4.58 -2.44 -29.12
C LEU A 234 -3.98 -1.20 -29.78
N ALA A 235 -2.80 -1.33 -30.41
CA ALA A 235 -2.19 -0.26 -31.18
C ALA A 235 -3.09 0.21 -32.32
N ARG A 236 -3.60 -0.71 -33.15
CA ARG A 236 -4.50 -0.38 -34.27
C ARG A 236 -5.82 0.23 -33.80
N LEU A 237 -6.46 -0.35 -32.79
CA LEU A 237 -7.70 0.17 -32.22
C LEU A 237 -7.49 1.56 -31.59
N GLY A 238 -6.39 1.74 -30.87
CA GLY A 238 -6.02 3.01 -30.27
C GLY A 238 -5.74 4.08 -31.32
N GLN A 239 -5.02 3.75 -32.40
CA GLN A 239 -4.81 4.66 -33.52
C GLN A 239 -6.13 5.06 -34.20
N HIS A 240 -7.05 4.11 -34.37
CA HIS A 240 -8.33 4.38 -35.01
C HIS A 240 -9.26 5.25 -34.14
N TRP A 241 -9.47 4.87 -32.88
CA TRP A 241 -10.44 5.51 -31.99
C TRP A 241 -9.88 6.67 -31.16
N LEU A 242 -8.65 6.53 -30.64
CA LEU A 242 -8.03 7.53 -29.76
C LEU A 242 -7.10 8.49 -30.52
N LYS A 243 -6.56 8.10 -31.67
CA LYS A 243 -5.64 8.91 -32.49
C LYS A 243 -4.50 9.47 -31.61
N ASP A 244 -4.30 10.79 -31.62
CA ASP A 244 -3.28 11.49 -30.82
C ASP A 244 -3.47 11.32 -29.31
N SER A 245 -4.69 10.99 -28.86
CA SER A 245 -4.98 10.73 -27.45
C SER A 245 -4.63 9.31 -27.01
N ARG A 246 -4.14 8.43 -27.90
CA ARG A 246 -3.77 7.04 -27.54
C ARG A 246 -2.75 7.01 -26.40
N ALA A 247 -1.68 7.80 -26.51
CA ALA A 247 -0.63 7.86 -25.48
C ALA A 247 -1.20 8.23 -24.10
N ARG A 248 -2.35 8.92 -24.06
CA ARG A 248 -3.00 9.39 -22.84
C ARG A 248 -3.96 8.38 -22.21
N TYR A 249 -4.60 7.52 -23.00
CA TYR A 249 -5.71 6.66 -22.53
C TYR A 249 -5.58 5.18 -22.89
N ALA A 250 -4.50 4.77 -23.55
CA ALA A 250 -4.25 3.38 -23.88
C ALA A 250 -4.26 2.47 -22.64
N VAL A 251 -5.13 1.46 -22.63
CA VAL A 251 -5.31 0.52 -21.52
C VAL A 251 -4.10 -0.39 -21.30
N ASP A 252 -3.26 -0.55 -22.32
CA ASP A 252 -1.98 -1.26 -22.29
C ASP A 252 -0.81 -0.40 -21.77
N SER A 253 -1.05 0.88 -21.47
CA SER A 253 -0.02 1.80 -20.99
C SER A 253 -0.37 2.49 -19.67
N HIS A 254 -1.62 2.37 -19.21
CA HIS A 254 -2.12 3.06 -18.02
C HIS A 254 -2.91 2.11 -17.13
N SER A 255 -2.78 2.30 -15.82
CA SER A 255 -3.62 1.72 -14.79
C SER A 255 -4.59 2.76 -14.22
N VAL A 256 -5.53 2.32 -13.39
CA VAL A 256 -6.41 3.23 -12.62
C VAL A 256 -5.57 4.23 -11.82
N GLN A 257 -4.49 3.77 -11.17
CA GLN A 257 -3.57 4.62 -10.40
C GLN A 257 -2.95 5.72 -11.27
N THR A 258 -2.34 5.36 -12.40
CA THR A 258 -1.65 6.35 -13.25
C THR A 258 -2.58 7.43 -13.83
N LEU A 259 -3.86 7.09 -14.06
CA LEU A 259 -4.86 8.07 -14.49
C LEU A 259 -5.34 8.94 -13.33
N ALA A 260 -5.49 8.38 -12.14
CA ALA A 260 -5.84 9.13 -10.94
C ALA A 260 -4.73 10.10 -10.52
N ASP A 261 -3.46 9.66 -10.56
CA ASP A 261 -2.31 10.51 -10.26
C ASP A 261 -2.25 11.73 -11.17
N ARG A 262 -2.55 11.56 -12.47
CA ARG A 262 -2.49 12.64 -13.47
C ARG A 262 -3.40 13.82 -13.17
N ILE A 263 -4.54 13.58 -12.52
CA ILE A 263 -5.51 14.64 -12.19
C ILE A 263 -5.28 15.23 -10.80
N TYR A 264 -4.39 14.62 -10.01
CA TYR A 264 -4.13 15.07 -8.66
C TYR A 264 -3.21 16.32 -8.71
N PRO A 265 -3.55 17.43 -8.01
CA PRO A 265 -2.89 18.72 -8.20
C PRO A 265 -1.49 18.82 -7.58
N MET A 266 -1.16 17.92 -6.66
CA MET A 266 0.09 17.94 -5.88
C MET A 266 0.80 16.59 -6.01
N GLY A 267 2.12 16.57 -5.93
CA GLY A 267 2.84 15.29 -6.02
C GLY A 267 4.25 15.42 -6.54
N VAL A 268 4.78 14.32 -7.05
CA VAL A 268 6.18 14.17 -7.42
C VAL A 268 6.34 13.56 -8.80
N ARG A 269 7.48 13.83 -9.44
CA ARG A 269 7.86 13.13 -10.67
C ARG A 269 8.22 11.68 -10.37
N HIS A 270 7.87 10.82 -11.30
CA HIS A 270 8.22 9.42 -11.24
C HIS A 270 9.75 9.27 -11.34
N PRO A 271 10.38 8.46 -10.48
CA PRO A 271 11.83 8.44 -10.29
C PRO A 271 12.64 7.98 -11.51
N VAL A 272 12.03 7.18 -12.39
CA VAL A 272 12.67 6.63 -13.61
C VAL A 272 12.11 7.25 -14.90
N ASP A 273 11.02 8.01 -14.82
CA ASP A 273 10.31 8.54 -16.01
C ASP A 273 9.69 9.90 -15.66
N ASP A 274 10.44 10.99 -15.85
CA ASP A 274 10.00 12.35 -15.51
C ASP A 274 8.71 12.81 -16.22
N SER A 275 8.30 12.12 -17.30
CA SER A 275 7.03 12.41 -17.97
C SER A 275 5.82 12.00 -17.12
N ARG A 276 6.00 11.08 -16.17
CA ARG A 276 4.95 10.58 -15.27
C ARG A 276 4.95 11.32 -13.94
N PHE A 277 3.77 11.31 -13.33
CA PHE A 277 3.48 11.99 -12.08
C PHE A 277 2.86 11.01 -11.10
N ILE A 278 3.22 11.13 -9.82
CA ILE A 278 2.70 10.35 -8.71
C ILE A 278 2.05 11.35 -7.75
N GLY A 279 0.78 11.16 -7.41
CA GLY A 279 0.00 12.12 -6.60
C GLY A 279 0.49 12.21 -5.16
N ILE A 280 -0.01 11.36 -4.27
CA ILE A 280 0.34 11.36 -2.84
C ILE A 280 1.29 10.19 -2.53
N PRO A 281 2.61 10.31 -2.74
CA PRO A 281 3.53 9.24 -2.43
C PRO A 281 3.64 9.05 -0.90
N LEU A 282 3.54 7.80 -0.45
CA LEU A 282 3.91 7.41 0.92
C LEU A 282 5.37 6.95 0.90
N VAL A 283 6.26 7.71 1.54
CA VAL A 283 7.71 7.46 1.46
C VAL A 283 8.26 6.65 2.63
N MET A 284 7.51 6.52 3.72
CA MET A 284 7.96 5.84 4.93
C MET A 284 7.69 4.33 4.88
N HIS A 285 8.74 3.54 4.72
CA HIS A 285 8.68 2.10 4.64
C HIS A 285 8.86 1.43 6.00
N ARG A 286 8.00 0.43 6.29
CA ARG A 286 7.93 -0.25 7.60
C ARG A 286 7.98 -1.78 7.53
N ARG A 287 8.04 -2.38 6.34
CA ARG A 287 7.86 -3.83 6.14
C ARG A 287 9.17 -4.62 6.14
N CYS A 288 9.88 -4.59 5.02
CA CYS A 288 11.12 -5.33 4.77
C CYS A 288 12.36 -4.68 5.40
N ASP A 289 13.29 -5.53 5.84
CA ASP A 289 14.61 -5.15 6.33
C ASP A 289 15.61 -4.97 5.18
N ASN A 290 16.81 -4.49 5.51
CA ASN A 290 17.93 -4.48 4.57
C ASN A 290 18.52 -5.88 4.37
N PRO A 291 18.98 -6.23 3.14
CA PRO A 291 19.19 -5.33 1.99
C PRO A 291 17.98 -5.15 1.06
N MET A 292 16.83 -5.83 1.30
CA MET A 292 15.68 -5.78 0.39
C MET A 292 15.14 -4.37 0.20
N PHE A 293 15.03 -3.59 1.29
CA PHE A 293 14.59 -2.20 1.24
C PHE A 293 15.55 -1.35 0.39
N ASP A 294 16.86 -1.38 0.67
CA ASP A 294 17.85 -0.58 -0.05
C ASP A 294 17.88 -0.90 -1.54
N ILE A 295 17.83 -2.19 -1.91
CA ILE A 295 17.77 -2.62 -3.31
C ILE A 295 16.51 -2.07 -3.98
N ALA A 296 15.33 -2.29 -3.39
CA ALA A 296 14.06 -1.81 -3.94
C ALA A 296 14.04 -0.29 -4.10
N ASN A 297 14.49 0.45 -3.07
CA ASN A 297 14.54 1.91 -3.07
C ASN A 297 15.47 2.45 -4.17
N ALA A 298 16.62 1.80 -4.39
CA ALA A 298 17.57 2.17 -5.43
C ALA A 298 17.02 1.90 -6.84
N ILE A 299 16.43 0.72 -7.09
CA ILE A 299 16.03 0.33 -8.46
C ILE A 299 14.70 0.93 -8.91
N ALA A 300 13.75 1.16 -7.98
CA ALA A 300 12.38 1.53 -8.32
C ALA A 300 11.96 2.92 -7.82
N TYR A 301 12.50 3.39 -6.68
CA TYR A 301 12.00 4.60 -6.01
C TYR A 301 12.99 5.78 -6.02
N GLY A 302 14.16 5.62 -6.64
CA GLY A 302 15.17 6.66 -6.78
C GLY A 302 15.71 7.18 -5.45
N GLY A 303 15.80 6.31 -4.43
CA GLY A 303 16.28 6.67 -3.09
C GLY A 303 15.32 7.52 -2.27
N ARG A 304 14.08 7.75 -2.75
CA ARG A 304 13.09 8.62 -2.09
C ARG A 304 12.49 8.01 -0.84
N MET A 305 12.41 6.68 -0.76
CA MET A 305 11.82 6.01 0.41
C MET A 305 12.76 6.12 1.62
N LYS A 306 12.15 6.11 2.80
CA LYS A 306 12.82 6.14 4.10
C LYS A 306 12.51 4.88 4.87
N HIS A 307 13.47 4.41 5.66
CA HIS A 307 13.33 3.18 6.42
C HIS A 307 12.99 3.47 7.88
N ALA A 308 11.92 2.86 8.40
CA ALA A 308 11.48 3.09 9.77
C ALA A 308 12.23 2.26 10.79
N LYS A 309 12.86 1.16 10.35
CA LYS A 309 13.65 0.29 11.20
C LYS A 309 15.11 0.74 11.07
N ASP A 310 15.76 0.99 12.19
CA ASP A 310 17.14 1.48 12.22
C ASP A 310 18.18 0.33 12.24
N GLY A 311 17.88 -0.84 11.65
CA GLY A 311 18.77 -2.01 11.67
C GLY A 311 18.57 -3.02 10.54
N SER A 312 19.59 -3.86 10.32
CA SER A 312 19.51 -5.06 9.47
C SER A 312 18.80 -6.19 10.20
N ALA A 313 18.13 -7.09 9.46
CA ALA A 313 17.57 -8.31 10.05
C ALA A 313 18.64 -9.10 10.83
N ALA A 314 18.25 -9.69 11.96
CA ALA A 314 19.10 -10.67 12.65
C ALA A 314 19.41 -11.84 11.70
N ALA A 315 20.59 -12.47 11.82
CA ALA A 315 20.95 -13.57 10.94
C ALA A 315 19.94 -14.73 11.04
N HIS A 316 19.45 -15.23 9.90
CA HIS A 316 18.60 -16.39 9.83
C HIS A 316 19.32 -17.62 10.43
N PRO A 317 18.67 -18.43 11.26
CA PRO A 317 19.34 -19.53 11.97
C PRO A 317 19.96 -20.58 11.04
N VAL A 318 19.37 -20.79 9.85
CA VAL A 318 19.84 -21.82 8.90
C VAL A 318 20.73 -21.25 7.79
N PHE A 319 20.46 -20.02 7.35
CA PHE A 319 20.98 -19.48 6.09
C PHE A 319 21.76 -18.16 6.29
N ARG A 320 21.78 -17.63 7.52
CA ARG A 320 22.42 -16.38 7.91
C ARG A 320 21.85 -15.15 7.18
N LYS A 321 22.63 -14.50 6.33
CA LYS A 321 22.26 -13.21 5.70
C LYS A 321 21.55 -13.45 4.38
N SER A 322 20.75 -12.47 3.95
CA SER A 322 20.20 -12.46 2.59
C SER A 322 21.34 -12.49 1.56
N SER A 323 21.25 -13.43 0.62
CA SER A 323 22.35 -13.73 -0.30
C SER A 323 21.85 -14.14 -1.68
N TRP A 324 22.76 -14.12 -2.64
CA TRP A 324 22.57 -14.66 -3.98
C TRP A 324 23.38 -15.95 -4.11
N TRP A 325 22.68 -17.08 -4.13
CA TRP A 325 23.24 -18.40 -4.35
C TRP A 325 23.49 -18.62 -5.85
N ASN A 326 24.77 -18.65 -6.22
CA ASN A 326 25.17 -18.81 -7.61
C ASN A 326 24.99 -20.26 -8.04
N VAL A 327 23.90 -20.54 -8.77
CA VAL A 327 23.56 -21.89 -9.22
C VAL A 327 23.43 -21.88 -10.74
N CYS A 328 24.52 -22.27 -11.40
CA CYS A 328 24.61 -22.45 -12.84
C CYS A 328 23.92 -23.74 -13.27
N GLY A 329 23.46 -23.79 -14.52
CA GLY A 329 22.88 -24.97 -15.12
C GLY A 329 22.27 -24.67 -16.48
N GLU A 330 22.12 -25.71 -17.28
CA GLU A 330 21.50 -25.63 -18.60
C GLU A 330 20.01 -25.99 -18.50
N THR A 331 19.21 -25.45 -19.40
CA THR A 331 17.79 -25.76 -19.52
C THR A 331 17.55 -26.83 -20.59
N GLU A 332 16.64 -27.76 -20.29
CA GLU A 332 16.28 -28.84 -21.20
C GLU A 332 15.19 -28.41 -22.18
N GLY A 333 15.50 -28.42 -23.49
CA GLY A 333 14.55 -27.99 -24.53
C GLY A 333 14.17 -26.51 -24.43
N ASP A 334 12.93 -26.14 -24.78
CA ASP A 334 12.46 -24.73 -24.79
C ASP A 334 11.92 -24.23 -23.43
N THR A 335 12.39 -24.83 -22.33
CA THR A 335 12.01 -24.41 -20.98
C THR A 335 12.90 -23.29 -20.47
N LYS A 336 12.39 -22.58 -19.45
CA LYS A 336 13.17 -21.61 -18.65
C LYS A 336 13.56 -22.18 -17.28
N TYR A 337 13.11 -23.39 -16.98
CA TYR A 337 13.41 -24.07 -15.72
C TYR A 337 14.80 -24.69 -15.76
N VAL A 338 15.64 -24.38 -14.76
CA VAL A 338 16.96 -24.97 -14.58
C VAL A 338 16.86 -25.92 -13.39
N SER A 339 16.98 -27.22 -13.64
CA SER A 339 16.77 -28.27 -12.61
C SER A 339 17.70 -28.10 -11.41
N ALA A 340 18.97 -27.77 -11.65
CA ALA A 340 19.95 -27.52 -10.59
C ALA A 340 19.52 -26.43 -9.59
N GLN A 341 18.82 -25.38 -10.06
CA GLN A 341 18.30 -24.32 -9.18
C GLN A 341 17.15 -24.83 -8.29
N GLY A 342 16.28 -25.70 -8.84
CA GLY A 342 15.21 -26.33 -8.09
C GLY A 342 15.73 -27.33 -7.06
N GLU A 343 16.72 -28.14 -7.43
CA GLU A 343 17.39 -29.08 -6.52
C GLU A 343 18.10 -28.36 -5.38
N HIS A 344 18.77 -27.24 -5.67
CA HIS A 344 19.40 -26.43 -4.64
C HIS A 344 18.38 -25.87 -3.64
N LEU A 345 17.23 -25.39 -4.13
CA LEU A 345 16.12 -24.95 -3.28
C LEU A 345 15.55 -26.12 -2.45
N LEU A 346 15.40 -27.30 -3.03
CA LEU A 346 14.93 -28.49 -2.33
C LEU A 346 15.85 -28.82 -1.14
N GLN A 347 17.16 -28.79 -1.33
CA GLN A 347 18.13 -29.00 -0.25
C GLN A 347 18.01 -27.94 0.86
N ALA A 348 17.83 -26.67 0.49
CA ALA A 348 17.59 -25.60 1.46
C ALA A 348 16.29 -25.83 2.24
N LEU A 349 15.22 -26.27 1.58
CA LEU A 349 13.95 -26.58 2.24
C LEU A 349 14.04 -27.79 3.17
N PHE A 350 14.82 -28.83 2.84
CA PHE A 350 15.11 -29.92 3.78
C PHE A 350 15.83 -29.42 5.04
N ALA A 351 16.83 -28.56 4.87
CA ALA A 351 17.55 -27.99 6.00
C ALA A 351 16.64 -27.15 6.90
N LEU A 352 15.77 -26.33 6.29
CA LEU A 352 14.81 -25.50 7.01
C LEU A 352 13.74 -26.33 7.70
N TYR A 353 13.16 -27.32 7.03
CA TYR A 353 12.17 -28.21 7.61
C TYR A 353 12.73 -28.95 8.82
N ARG A 354 13.94 -29.51 8.70
CA ARG A 354 14.62 -30.18 9.82
C ARG A 354 14.93 -29.25 11.00
N HIS A 355 15.13 -27.97 10.75
CA HIS A 355 15.33 -26.98 11.81
C HIS A 355 13.99 -26.63 12.49
N ASP A 356 12.94 -26.42 11.70
CA ASP A 356 11.64 -25.94 12.16
C ASP A 356 10.80 -27.04 12.84
N ILE A 357 10.99 -28.31 12.47
CA ILE A 357 10.11 -29.41 12.90
C ILE A 357 10.03 -29.56 14.42
N ALA A 358 11.14 -29.32 15.13
CA ALA A 358 11.18 -29.40 16.59
C ALA A 358 10.26 -28.36 17.26
N THR A 359 9.95 -27.26 16.58
CA THR A 359 9.13 -26.16 17.12
C THR A 359 7.74 -26.07 16.49
N ARG A 360 7.57 -26.49 15.23
CA ARG A 360 6.33 -26.35 14.45
C ARG A 360 5.62 -27.67 14.15
N GLY A 361 6.23 -28.79 14.51
CA GLY A 361 5.74 -30.11 14.11
C GLY A 361 5.97 -30.38 12.62
N PRO A 362 5.43 -31.49 12.08
CA PRO A 362 5.75 -32.00 10.75
C PRO A 362 5.01 -31.28 9.61
N THR A 363 5.07 -29.95 9.59
CA THR A 363 4.47 -29.08 8.57
C THR A 363 5.52 -28.33 7.78
N MET A 364 5.20 -28.01 6.53
CA MET A 364 6.13 -27.30 5.66
C MET A 364 6.50 -25.90 6.19
N PRO A 365 7.77 -25.46 6.02
CA PRO A 365 8.18 -24.13 6.46
C PRO A 365 7.37 -23.01 5.80
N ARG A 366 7.02 -21.98 6.58
CA ARG A 366 6.33 -20.80 6.06
C ARG A 366 7.31 -19.91 5.30
N VAL A 367 7.44 -20.13 4.00
CA VAL A 367 8.27 -19.32 3.09
C VAL A 367 7.52 -19.06 1.79
N PHE A 368 7.94 -18.06 1.01
CA PHE A 368 7.51 -17.94 -0.39
C PHE A 368 8.62 -18.30 -1.34
N VAL A 369 8.26 -18.99 -2.41
CA VAL A 369 9.11 -19.29 -3.55
C VAL A 369 8.54 -18.56 -4.76
N ILE A 370 9.26 -17.52 -5.16
CA ILE A 370 8.85 -16.59 -6.20
C ILE A 370 9.72 -16.83 -7.43
N THR A 371 9.12 -16.75 -8.62
CA THR A 371 9.86 -16.82 -9.88
C THR A 371 9.27 -15.87 -10.94
N PRO A 372 10.07 -15.32 -11.87
CA PRO A 372 9.54 -14.56 -13.00
C PRO A 372 8.69 -15.40 -13.97
N PHE A 373 8.93 -16.72 -14.08
CA PHE A 373 8.42 -17.52 -15.20
C PHE A 373 7.45 -18.61 -14.78
N ARG A 374 6.37 -18.78 -15.56
CA ARG A 374 5.40 -19.87 -15.35
C ARG A 374 6.03 -21.26 -15.52
N GLN A 375 6.96 -21.43 -16.46
CA GLN A 375 7.65 -22.70 -16.68
C GLN A 375 8.52 -23.10 -15.47
N VAL A 376 9.22 -22.14 -14.85
CA VAL A 376 9.98 -22.35 -13.61
C VAL A 376 9.02 -22.72 -12.47
N LYS A 377 7.90 -22.01 -12.33
CA LYS A 377 6.86 -22.35 -11.34
C LYS A 377 6.38 -23.80 -11.52
N SER A 378 6.09 -24.22 -12.74
CA SER A 378 5.65 -25.60 -13.03
C SER A 378 6.70 -26.63 -12.65
N GLY A 379 7.98 -26.40 -12.98
CA GLY A 379 9.08 -27.28 -12.57
C GLY A 379 9.24 -27.38 -11.06
N LEU A 380 9.17 -26.24 -10.36
CA LEU A 380 9.24 -26.20 -8.89
C LEU A 380 8.05 -26.89 -8.22
N LEU A 381 6.83 -26.73 -8.75
CA LEU A 381 5.65 -27.45 -8.23
C LEU A 381 5.80 -28.96 -8.40
N ALA A 382 6.32 -29.41 -9.55
CA ALA A 382 6.55 -30.82 -9.80
C ALA A 382 7.60 -31.40 -8.85
N LEU A 383 8.74 -30.72 -8.69
CA LEU A 383 9.83 -31.18 -7.82
C LEU A 383 9.48 -31.11 -6.33
N LEU A 384 9.00 -29.95 -5.86
CA LEU A 384 8.81 -29.68 -4.43
C LEU A 384 7.49 -30.26 -3.89
N GLY A 385 6.53 -30.56 -4.77
CA GLY A 385 5.27 -31.19 -4.41
C GLY A 385 5.29 -32.73 -4.45
N ASP A 386 6.40 -33.33 -4.88
CA ASP A 386 6.54 -34.79 -5.02
C ASP A 386 6.89 -35.44 -3.68
N HIS A 387 5.99 -36.28 -3.17
CA HIS A 387 6.16 -36.97 -1.90
C HIS A 387 7.34 -37.94 -1.90
N ASP A 388 7.63 -38.60 -3.01
CA ASP A 388 8.71 -39.59 -3.09
C ASP A 388 10.07 -38.90 -3.01
N VAL A 389 10.19 -37.71 -3.61
CA VAL A 389 11.38 -36.86 -3.51
C VAL A 389 11.64 -36.46 -2.06
N TRP A 390 10.60 -36.07 -1.31
CA TRP A 390 10.72 -35.73 0.11
C TRP A 390 11.03 -36.94 0.98
N GLN A 391 10.39 -38.08 0.69
CA GLN A 391 10.64 -39.34 1.41
C GLN A 391 12.09 -39.82 1.23
N GLN A 392 12.63 -39.72 0.01
CA GLN A 392 14.01 -40.10 -0.28
C GLN A 392 15.00 -39.08 0.29
N GLY A 393 14.74 -37.78 0.15
CA GLY A 393 15.64 -36.73 0.65
C GLY A 393 15.73 -36.66 2.17
N LEU A 394 14.67 -37.09 2.87
CA LEU A 394 14.66 -37.23 4.33
C LEU A 394 15.06 -38.64 4.79
N ALA A 395 15.28 -39.59 3.87
CA ALA A 395 15.71 -40.93 4.22
C ALA A 395 17.06 -40.87 4.96
N GLY A 396 17.13 -41.47 6.15
CA GLY A 396 18.29 -41.42 7.02
C GLY A 396 18.23 -40.35 8.12
N TRP A 397 17.18 -39.54 8.16
CA TRP A 397 16.89 -38.63 9.27
C TRP A 397 15.66 -39.10 10.05
N ASP A 398 15.69 -38.98 11.38
CA ASP A 398 14.55 -39.33 12.26
C ASP A 398 13.49 -38.21 12.26
N VAL A 399 12.97 -37.90 11.08
CA VAL A 399 11.94 -36.89 10.86
C VAL A 399 10.90 -37.40 9.85
N PRO A 400 9.60 -37.24 10.15
CA PRO A 400 8.54 -37.64 9.23
C PRO A 400 8.54 -36.76 7.96
N VAL A 401 7.89 -37.26 6.91
CA VAL A 401 7.61 -36.48 5.69
C VAL A 401 6.52 -35.44 6.00
N PRO A 402 6.60 -34.20 5.47
CA PRO A 402 5.58 -33.18 5.73
C PRO A 402 4.20 -33.59 5.22
N THR A 403 3.16 -33.32 6.01
CA THR A 403 1.78 -33.77 5.69
C THR A 403 1.03 -32.84 4.73
N ASP A 404 1.48 -31.60 4.58
CA ASP A 404 0.80 -30.52 3.86
C ASP A 404 1.49 -30.11 2.54
N LEU A 405 2.36 -30.96 1.98
CA LEU A 405 3.21 -30.65 0.82
C LEU A 405 2.48 -30.03 -0.37
N GLN A 406 1.40 -30.66 -0.86
CA GLN A 406 0.71 -30.19 -2.07
C GLN A 406 0.00 -28.84 -1.85
N ASP A 407 -0.68 -28.69 -0.71
CA ASP A 407 -1.36 -27.44 -0.37
C ASP A 407 -0.34 -26.32 -0.13
N TRP A 408 0.76 -26.63 0.56
CA TRP A 408 1.87 -25.72 0.74
C TRP A 408 2.46 -25.29 -0.60
N ALA A 409 2.76 -26.22 -1.51
CA ALA A 409 3.34 -25.92 -2.81
C ALA A 409 2.43 -24.97 -3.62
N ARG A 410 1.11 -25.20 -3.58
CA ARG A 410 0.13 -24.34 -4.27
C ARG A 410 0.05 -22.92 -3.70
N ILE A 411 0.21 -22.76 -2.39
CA ILE A 411 0.09 -21.47 -1.69
C ILE A 411 1.41 -20.70 -1.71
N SER A 412 2.52 -21.41 -1.58
CA SER A 412 3.87 -20.88 -1.35
C SER A 412 4.71 -20.75 -2.61
N ILE A 413 4.35 -21.41 -3.71
CA ILE A 413 5.08 -21.34 -4.99
C ILE A 413 4.26 -20.60 -6.05
N GLY A 414 4.83 -19.53 -6.61
CA GLY A 414 4.10 -18.67 -7.53
C GLY A 414 4.98 -17.77 -8.38
N THR A 415 4.37 -17.16 -9.38
CA THR A 415 5.03 -16.06 -10.08
C THR A 415 4.92 -14.78 -9.28
N VAL A 416 5.70 -13.75 -9.61
CA VAL A 416 5.65 -12.43 -8.93
C VAL A 416 4.22 -11.89 -8.78
N HIS A 417 3.37 -12.05 -9.80
CA HIS A 417 1.96 -11.65 -9.76
C HIS A 417 1.12 -12.36 -8.68
N THR A 418 1.49 -13.59 -8.29
CA THR A 418 0.73 -14.41 -7.33
C THR A 418 0.86 -13.89 -5.90
N PHE A 419 1.96 -13.19 -5.59
CA PHE A 419 2.30 -12.75 -4.24
C PHE A 419 2.09 -11.25 -4.01
N GLN A 420 1.50 -10.53 -4.96
CA GLN A 420 1.17 -9.13 -4.71
C GLN A 420 0.19 -9.01 -3.54
N GLY A 421 0.42 -8.01 -2.68
CA GLY A 421 -0.31 -7.82 -1.43
C GLY A 421 0.02 -8.84 -0.32
N LYS A 422 0.77 -9.91 -0.61
CA LYS A 422 1.21 -10.91 0.38
C LYS A 422 2.61 -10.60 0.89
N GLU A 423 2.99 -11.22 2.00
CA GLU A 423 4.30 -11.09 2.64
C GLU A 423 4.68 -12.35 3.43
N ASN A 424 5.97 -12.60 3.58
CA ASN A 424 6.52 -13.70 4.38
C ASN A 424 7.88 -13.31 4.96
N ASP A 425 8.32 -13.94 6.05
CA ASP A 425 9.60 -13.63 6.69
C ASP A 425 10.78 -13.99 5.80
N VAL A 426 10.68 -15.12 5.09
CA VAL A 426 11.69 -15.63 4.16
C VAL A 426 11.11 -15.80 2.76
N VAL A 427 11.84 -15.30 1.77
CA VAL A 427 11.53 -15.46 0.34
C VAL A 427 12.70 -16.07 -0.40
N PHE A 428 12.44 -17.12 -1.17
CA PHE A 428 13.34 -17.64 -2.19
C PHE A 428 12.93 -17.08 -3.55
N PHE A 429 13.86 -16.46 -4.27
CA PHE A 429 13.61 -15.94 -5.62
C PHE A 429 14.39 -16.75 -6.65
N VAL A 430 13.72 -17.68 -7.32
CA VAL A 430 14.30 -18.62 -8.28
C VAL A 430 14.19 -18.05 -9.69
N LEU A 431 15.33 -17.69 -10.28
CA LEU A 431 15.38 -16.94 -11.53
C LEU A 431 15.10 -17.81 -12.76
N GLY A 432 15.60 -19.05 -12.77
CA GLY A 432 15.67 -19.88 -13.97
C GLY A 432 16.60 -19.27 -15.03
N CYS A 433 16.38 -19.70 -16.27
CA CYS A 433 17.11 -19.34 -17.49
C CYS A 433 18.61 -19.64 -17.47
N ASP A 434 19.11 -20.11 -18.62
CA ASP A 434 20.53 -20.17 -18.94
C ASP A 434 20.90 -19.07 -19.97
N GLN A 435 22.16 -19.06 -20.38
CA GLN A 435 22.71 -18.07 -21.30
C GLN A 435 22.00 -18.02 -22.67
N ALA A 436 21.45 -19.16 -23.13
CA ALA A 436 20.73 -19.24 -24.40
C ALA A 436 19.30 -18.66 -24.34
N ARG A 437 18.79 -18.33 -23.14
CA ARG A 437 17.44 -17.75 -22.94
C ARG A 437 17.52 -16.23 -22.71
N GLY A 438 18.51 -15.56 -23.30
CA GLY A 438 18.78 -14.13 -23.16
C GLY A 438 17.56 -13.23 -23.35
N GLY A 439 16.69 -13.51 -24.33
CA GLY A 439 15.47 -12.73 -24.54
C GLY A 439 14.45 -12.80 -23.38
N ALA A 440 14.39 -13.93 -22.67
CA ALA A 440 13.53 -14.06 -21.48
C ALA A 440 14.12 -13.31 -20.28
N VAL A 441 15.45 -13.36 -20.14
CA VAL A 441 16.20 -12.58 -19.14
C VAL A 441 16.01 -11.09 -19.37
N ASP A 442 16.15 -10.63 -20.62
CA ASP A 442 15.97 -9.22 -20.98
C ASP A 442 14.55 -8.73 -20.71
N TRP A 443 13.54 -9.55 -20.97
CA TRP A 443 12.16 -9.25 -20.59
C TRP A 443 12.00 -9.08 -19.07
N ALA A 444 12.57 -10.00 -18.28
CA ALA A 444 12.48 -9.93 -16.82
C ALA A 444 13.23 -8.73 -16.22
N CYS A 445 14.26 -8.23 -16.92
CA CYS A 445 15.08 -7.09 -16.50
C CYS A 445 14.67 -5.76 -17.14
N ALA A 446 13.66 -5.74 -18.01
CA ALA A 446 13.26 -4.55 -18.76
C ALA A 446 12.83 -3.40 -17.84
N GLU A 447 12.08 -3.74 -16.78
CA GLU A 447 11.52 -2.81 -15.80
C GLU A 447 11.81 -3.29 -14.37
N PRO A 448 11.92 -2.40 -13.37
CA PRO A 448 12.30 -2.78 -12.01
C PRO A 448 11.18 -3.53 -11.28
N ASN A 449 9.94 -3.48 -11.79
CA ASN A 449 8.72 -3.88 -11.09
C ASN A 449 8.75 -5.35 -10.65
N LEU A 450 9.35 -6.24 -11.46
CA LEU A 450 9.44 -7.66 -11.17
C LEU A 450 10.34 -7.93 -9.96
N LEU A 451 11.56 -7.40 -10.00
CA LEU A 451 12.54 -7.53 -8.92
C LEU A 451 12.06 -6.78 -7.66
N ASN A 452 11.53 -5.56 -7.81
CA ASN A 452 10.97 -4.78 -6.72
C ASN A 452 9.90 -5.58 -5.95
N VAL A 453 8.90 -6.13 -6.65
CA VAL A 453 7.85 -6.91 -5.98
C VAL A 453 8.41 -8.17 -5.34
N ALA A 454 9.27 -8.93 -6.02
CA ALA A 454 9.85 -10.16 -5.47
C ALA A 454 10.62 -9.91 -4.16
N LEU A 455 11.50 -8.90 -4.11
CA LEU A 455 12.30 -8.59 -2.92
C LEU A 455 11.44 -8.04 -1.76
N THR A 456 10.48 -7.17 -2.06
CA THR A 456 9.61 -6.53 -1.05
C THR A 456 8.53 -7.45 -0.47
N ARG A 457 8.45 -8.70 -0.93
CA ARG A 457 7.63 -9.73 -0.28
C ARG A 457 8.29 -10.27 0.99
N ALA A 458 9.62 -10.20 1.08
CA ALA A 458 10.36 -10.65 2.24
C ALA A 458 10.28 -9.61 3.36
N LYS A 459 9.97 -10.02 4.59
CA LYS A 459 10.11 -9.14 5.75
C LYS A 459 11.54 -9.11 6.25
N SER A 460 12.19 -10.26 6.35
CA SER A 460 13.49 -10.38 7.03
C SER A 460 14.59 -10.89 6.11
N HIS A 461 14.31 -11.90 5.27
CA HIS A 461 15.34 -12.55 4.46
C HIS A 461 14.91 -12.84 3.03
N VAL A 462 15.84 -12.63 2.09
CA VAL A 462 15.69 -13.04 0.70
C VAL A 462 16.89 -13.85 0.24
N TYR A 463 16.64 -14.94 -0.48
CA TYR A 463 17.66 -15.78 -1.09
C TYR A 463 17.40 -15.87 -2.59
N VAL A 464 18.27 -15.28 -3.38
CA VAL A 464 18.18 -15.31 -4.85
C VAL A 464 18.92 -16.55 -5.35
N ILE A 465 18.25 -17.36 -6.17
CA ILE A 465 18.82 -18.59 -6.73
C ILE A 465 18.87 -18.44 -8.25
N GLY A 466 20.08 -18.39 -8.79
CA GLY A 466 20.29 -18.35 -10.23
C GLY A 466 21.71 -18.03 -10.63
N ASP A 467 21.97 -18.20 -11.92
CA ASP A 467 23.29 -18.01 -12.52
C ASP A 467 23.70 -16.52 -12.52
N ARG A 468 24.74 -16.19 -11.76
CA ARG A 468 25.24 -14.80 -11.67
C ARG A 468 25.81 -14.30 -12.99
N ASP A 469 26.41 -15.16 -13.81
CA ASP A 469 27.00 -14.73 -15.09
C ASP A 469 25.90 -14.33 -16.09
N VAL A 470 24.71 -14.93 -15.97
CA VAL A 470 23.55 -14.59 -16.79
C VAL A 470 22.85 -13.32 -16.30
N TRP A 471 22.69 -13.16 -14.98
CA TRP A 471 21.77 -12.18 -14.40
C TRP A 471 22.45 -10.98 -13.72
N ALA A 472 23.63 -11.13 -13.11
CA ALA A 472 24.23 -10.09 -12.27
C ALA A 472 24.67 -8.85 -13.05
N HIS A 473 24.87 -8.95 -14.36
CA HIS A 473 25.21 -7.80 -15.20
C HIS A 473 23.98 -7.10 -15.79
N LYS A 474 22.79 -7.66 -15.61
CA LYS A 474 21.55 -7.10 -16.16
C LYS A 474 21.09 -5.88 -15.35
N ARG A 475 20.29 -5.04 -15.99
CA ARG A 475 19.72 -3.84 -15.39
C ARG A 475 18.94 -4.22 -14.12
N TYR A 476 19.07 -3.41 -13.06
CA TYR A 476 18.48 -3.61 -11.73
C TYR A 476 19.05 -4.81 -10.94
N PHE A 477 19.25 -5.97 -11.59
CA PHE A 477 19.87 -7.14 -10.99
C PHE A 477 21.33 -6.92 -10.60
N SER A 478 22.05 -6.05 -11.32
CA SER A 478 23.40 -5.59 -10.93
C SER A 478 23.42 -4.86 -9.59
N VAL A 479 22.40 -4.07 -9.27
CA VAL A 479 22.28 -3.42 -7.96
C VAL A 479 22.05 -4.47 -6.88
N ALA A 480 21.12 -5.42 -7.12
CA ALA A 480 20.88 -6.52 -6.19
C ALA A 480 22.13 -7.39 -5.98
N ALA A 481 22.84 -7.74 -7.04
CA ALA A 481 24.06 -8.55 -7.00
C ALA A 481 25.22 -7.88 -6.26
N GLY A 482 25.26 -6.54 -6.24
CA GLY A 482 26.24 -5.77 -5.49
C GLY A 482 25.90 -5.55 -4.01
N MET A 483 24.63 -5.74 -3.61
CA MET A 483 24.16 -5.58 -2.23
C MET A 483 23.88 -6.89 -1.51
N LEU A 484 23.66 -7.99 -2.25
CA LEU A 484 23.46 -9.33 -1.70
C LEU A 484 24.79 -10.06 -1.55
N ASP A 485 24.92 -10.81 -0.47
CA ASP A 485 26.09 -11.64 -0.20
C ASP A 485 26.24 -12.75 -1.26
N THR A 486 27.47 -13.19 -1.51
CA THR A 486 27.79 -14.24 -2.51
C THR A 486 27.97 -15.62 -1.90
N ASP A 487 27.92 -15.73 -0.58
CA ASP A 487 28.02 -17.00 0.13
C ASP A 487 26.91 -17.94 -0.34
N THR A 488 27.29 -18.85 -1.25
CA THR A 488 26.38 -19.86 -1.77
C THR A 488 26.21 -20.87 -0.65
N TRP A 489 25.01 -20.91 -0.08
CA TRP A 489 24.69 -21.86 0.96
C TRP A 489 24.86 -23.27 0.40
N THR A 490 25.68 -24.09 1.04
CA THR A 490 25.81 -25.50 0.69
C THR A 490 25.32 -26.36 1.85
N PRO A 491 24.82 -27.58 1.59
CA PRO A 491 24.45 -28.49 2.67
C PRO A 491 25.61 -28.80 3.63
N ALA A 492 26.86 -28.78 3.14
CA ALA A 492 28.09 -29.05 3.91
C ALA A 492 28.41 -27.96 4.96
N LEU A 493 27.99 -26.71 4.74
CA LEU A 493 28.15 -25.61 5.71
C LEU A 493 27.44 -25.91 7.05
N ARG A 494 26.53 -26.89 7.11
CA ARG A 494 25.85 -27.30 8.36
C ARG A 494 26.69 -28.23 9.23
N ASP A 495 27.50 -29.12 8.65
CA ASP A 495 28.22 -30.13 9.43
C ASP A 495 29.39 -29.52 10.23
N GLU A 496 29.96 -28.40 9.77
CA GLU A 496 30.91 -27.59 10.57
C GLU A 496 30.20 -26.81 11.70
N LEU A 497 28.94 -26.39 11.51
CA LEU A 497 28.23 -25.48 12.42
C LEU A 497 27.43 -26.19 13.53
N MET A 498 27.31 -27.51 13.51
CA MET A 498 26.76 -28.31 14.63
C MET A 498 27.83 -28.70 15.68
N VAL A 499 29.12 -28.44 15.42
CA VAL A 499 30.21 -28.70 16.37
C VAL A 499 30.39 -27.53 17.35
N GLU A 500 29.86 -26.35 17.07
CA GLU A 500 29.98 -25.16 17.91
C GLU A 500 28.63 -24.65 18.46
N VAL A 501 27.87 -25.51 19.15
CA VAL A 501 26.94 -25.05 20.19
C VAL A 501 26.95 -26.09 21.32
N PRO A 502 27.51 -25.80 22.51
CA PRO A 502 27.38 -26.66 23.68
C PRO A 502 25.96 -26.69 24.24
#